data_AF-A0AA88HJL3-F1
#
_entry.id   AF-A0AA88HJL3-F1
#
_cell.length_a   1.000
_cell.length_b   1.000
_cell.length_c   1.000
_cell.angle_alpha   90.00
_cell.angle_beta   90.00
_cell.angle_gamma   90.00
#
_symmetry.space_group_name_H-M   'P 1'
#
loop_
_entity.id
_entity.type
_entity.pdbx_description
1 polymer ?
#
loop_
_entity_poly.entity_id
_entity_poly.type
_entity_poly.pdbx_seq_one_letter_code
_entity_poly.pdbx_strand_id
1 'polypeptide(L)'
;MGFMVLGCAVFSPSIGVVYAGRILSSLANGAATPSSQIYISECSSPRIRGALGSITALWLALGILIAYVVGAFLPWYALAWVESGFPILLLIGMLFMPETPGWLLSKGRKDDAQNSLQKLRGRHTDVTLELQRIEDTITNGAEKQQQMPTLFNKPVLVPFGLTLALMWFQQFSGVNAVLFYTVSIFDEAGGSVNRHLATIIVGLVQFLSTILSIILIDKAGRRILLLISAFIMAFAQASLGSFFYIKETRGQEAASAIGWLPLTSLVIFIAAFSIGFNNIPFLIMGEILPSRFRALLGPLSSSFNLIMTFTVVRTFPIMADSVGKYGVFWFYMACCIVAVFFVYFCLPETKGKSLEEIEKMFGGGLACQDMENPKPIAEVERAPRLILGRYDSEDEDEDDGRLAPTIA
;
A
#
# COMPACT_ATOMS: atom_id res chain seq x y z
N MET A 1 22.43 -2.91 10.07
CA MET A 1 23.34 -1.84 10.52
C MET A 1 22.63 -0.69 11.23
N GLY A 2 21.73 0.09 10.60
CA GLY A 2 21.13 1.28 11.25
C GLY A 2 20.48 1.06 12.62
N PHE A 3 19.62 0.04 12.75
CA PHE A 3 18.99 -0.32 14.04
C PHE A 3 19.99 -0.81 15.09
N MET A 4 21.07 -1.49 14.68
CA MET A 4 22.14 -1.91 15.60
C MET A 4 22.91 -0.70 16.11
N VAL A 5 23.21 0.29 15.25
CA VAL A 5 23.84 1.56 15.67
C VAL A 5 22.95 2.32 16.66
N LEU A 6 21.63 2.32 16.44
CA LEU A 6 20.68 2.88 17.41
C LEU A 6 20.69 2.12 18.74
N GLY A 7 20.73 0.78 18.70
CA GLY A 7 20.86 -0.05 19.89
C GLY A 7 22.18 0.15 20.64
N CYS A 8 23.27 0.49 19.95
CA CYS A 8 24.56 0.82 20.55
C CYS A 8 24.55 2.14 21.34
N ALA A 9 23.50 2.96 21.22
CA ALA A 9 23.35 4.18 22.04
C ALA A 9 23.28 3.89 23.55
N VAL A 10 23.03 2.62 23.95
CA VAL A 10 23.16 2.15 25.34
C VAL A 10 24.58 2.32 25.86
N PHE A 11 25.58 2.04 25.02
CA PHE A 11 26.99 2.06 25.41
C PHE A 11 27.62 3.45 25.23
N SER A 12 27.05 4.29 24.35
CA SER A 12 27.46 5.68 24.15
C SER A 12 26.24 6.55 23.85
N PRO A 13 25.65 7.20 24.87
CA PRO A 13 24.49 8.07 24.71
C PRO A 13 24.92 9.41 24.10
N SER A 14 25.30 9.36 22.83
CA SER A 14 25.66 10.51 22.01
C SER A 14 24.55 10.78 21.00
N ILE A 15 24.13 12.04 20.90
CA ILE A 15 23.17 12.49 19.87
C ILE A 15 23.67 12.13 18.46
N GLY A 16 24.99 12.14 18.24
CA GLY A 16 25.60 11.74 16.97
C GLY A 16 25.34 10.28 16.59
N VAL A 17 25.38 9.36 17.58
CA VAL A 17 25.09 7.93 17.35
C VAL A 17 23.63 7.74 16.96
N VAL A 18 22.71 8.48 17.60
CA VAL A 18 21.28 8.44 17.27
C VAL A 18 21.02 8.96 15.86
N TYR A 19 21.64 10.08 15.47
CA TYR A 19 21.50 10.61 14.11
C TYR A 19 22.11 9.70 13.05
N ALA A 20 23.31 9.18 13.29
CA ALA A 20 23.94 8.23 12.37
C ALA A 20 23.09 6.97 12.19
N GLY A 21 22.59 6.40 13.29
CA GLY A 21 21.71 5.24 13.26
C GLY A 21 20.40 5.49 12.51
N ARG A 22 19.76 6.64 12.74
CA ARG A 22 18.55 7.06 12.00
C ARG A 22 18.83 7.21 10.51
N ILE A 23 19.86 7.97 10.12
CA ILE A 23 20.23 8.18 8.71
C ILE A 23 20.48 6.84 8.01
N LEU A 24 21.27 5.96 8.61
CA LEU A 24 21.55 4.63 8.05
C LEU A 24 20.29 3.78 7.93
N SER A 25 19.43 3.77 8.96
CA SER A 25 18.16 3.02 8.91
C SER A 25 17.21 3.56 7.84
N SER A 26 17.13 4.88 7.67
CA SER A 26 16.28 5.54 6.68
C SER A 26 16.77 5.34 5.25
N LEU A 27 18.09 5.42 5.01
CA LEU A 27 18.68 5.10 3.72
C LEU A 27 18.43 3.64 3.32
N ALA A 28 18.62 2.72 4.27
CA ALA A 28 18.33 1.30 4.04
C ALA A 28 16.85 1.07 3.71
N ASN A 29 15.93 1.69 4.47
CA ASN A 29 14.50 1.59 4.21
C ASN A 29 14.10 2.18 2.85
N GLY A 30 14.69 3.33 2.48
CA GLY A 30 14.47 4.00 1.20
C GLY A 30 14.94 3.19 -0.01
N ALA A 31 16.01 2.41 0.12
CA ALA A 31 16.48 1.49 -0.91
C ALA A 31 15.69 0.17 -0.94
N ALA A 32 15.36 -0.39 0.23
CA ALA A 32 14.72 -1.69 0.34
C ALA A 32 13.25 -1.67 -0.11
N THR A 33 12.50 -0.61 0.22
CA THR A 33 11.06 -0.51 -0.10
C THR A 33 10.77 -0.61 -1.60
N PRO A 34 11.31 0.24 -2.50
CA PRO A 34 11.06 0.13 -3.94
C PRO A 34 11.59 -1.19 -4.52
N SER A 35 12.75 -1.66 -4.06
CA SER A 35 13.34 -2.92 -4.51
C SER A 35 12.43 -4.12 -4.21
N SER A 36 11.81 -4.14 -3.02
CA SER A 36 10.87 -5.19 -2.63
C SER A 36 9.61 -5.20 -3.49
N GLN A 37 9.08 -4.03 -3.85
CA GLN A 37 7.90 -3.90 -4.70
C GLN A 37 8.17 -4.37 -6.13
N ILE A 38 9.33 -3.99 -6.69
CA ILE A 38 9.78 -4.45 -8.00
C ILE A 38 9.94 -5.97 -8.00
N TYR A 39 10.64 -6.53 -7.01
CA TYR A 39 10.84 -7.97 -6.88
C TYR A 39 9.51 -8.73 -6.82
N ILE A 40 8.56 -8.27 -5.99
CA ILE A 40 7.22 -8.85 -5.93
C ILE A 40 6.53 -8.77 -7.30
N SER A 41 6.61 -7.64 -8.00
CA SER A 41 5.96 -7.47 -9.31
C SER A 41 6.52 -8.37 -10.41
N GLU A 42 7.85 -8.59 -10.43
CA GLU A 42 8.53 -9.38 -11.45
C GLU A 42 8.43 -10.88 -11.21
N CYS A 43 8.46 -11.30 -9.94
CA CYS A 43 8.36 -12.71 -9.56
C CYS A 43 6.91 -13.22 -9.55
N SER A 44 5.93 -12.36 -9.28
CA SER A 44 4.51 -12.76 -9.18
C SER A 44 3.89 -13.05 -10.54
N SER A 45 3.02 -14.06 -10.58
CA SER A 45 2.17 -14.28 -11.74
C SER A 45 1.11 -13.17 -11.83
N PRO A 46 0.65 -12.81 -13.04
CA PRO A 46 -0.34 -11.74 -13.24
C PRO A 46 -1.61 -11.90 -12.40
N ARG A 47 -2.01 -13.15 -12.12
CA ARG A 47 -3.22 -13.48 -11.36
C ARG A 47 -3.14 -13.11 -9.87
N ILE A 48 -1.97 -13.20 -9.25
CA ILE A 48 -1.79 -12.96 -7.80
C ILE A 48 -1.02 -11.68 -7.48
N ARG A 49 -0.51 -10.98 -8.49
CA ARG A 49 0.31 -9.76 -8.35
C ARG A 49 -0.37 -8.70 -7.49
N GLY A 50 -1.66 -8.46 -7.69
CA GLY A 50 -2.43 -7.49 -6.90
C GLY A 50 -2.50 -7.86 -5.42
N ALA A 51 -2.81 -9.13 -5.11
CA ALA A 51 -2.89 -9.62 -3.74
C ALA A 51 -1.54 -9.57 -3.02
N LEU A 52 -0.45 -9.94 -3.70
CA LEU A 52 0.91 -9.83 -3.15
C LEU A 52 1.35 -8.36 -2.99
N GLY A 53 0.87 -7.45 -3.84
CA GLY A 53 1.10 -6.01 -3.65
C GLY A 53 0.36 -5.47 -2.42
N SER A 54 -0.89 -5.88 -2.19
CA SER A 54 -1.67 -5.43 -1.02
C SER A 54 -1.13 -5.97 0.30
N ILE A 55 -0.45 -7.12 0.30
CA ILE A 55 0.10 -7.72 1.53
C ILE A 55 1.17 -6.82 2.18
N THR A 56 1.86 -5.99 1.40
CA THR A 56 2.94 -5.15 1.95
C THR A 56 2.39 -4.04 2.86
N ALA A 57 1.22 -3.49 2.54
CA ALA A 57 0.54 -2.53 3.41
C ALA A 57 0.08 -3.18 4.73
N LEU A 58 -0.36 -4.45 4.66
CA LEU A 58 -0.74 -5.21 5.84
C LEU A 58 0.47 -5.50 6.75
N TRP A 59 1.60 -5.91 6.16
CA TRP A 59 2.86 -6.12 6.89
C TRP A 59 3.38 -4.84 7.54
N LEU A 60 3.24 -3.69 6.88
CA LEU A 60 3.60 -2.40 7.46
C LEU A 60 2.73 -2.10 8.70
N ALA A 61 1.42 -2.26 8.61
CA ALA A 61 0.52 -2.04 9.74
C ALA A 61 0.79 -3.02 10.90
N LEU A 62 1.09 -4.28 10.59
CA LEU A 62 1.47 -5.28 11.59
C LEU A 62 2.79 -4.92 12.27
N GLY A 63 3.78 -4.43 11.52
CA GLY A 63 5.06 -3.98 12.06
C GLY A 63 4.91 -2.82 13.05
N ILE A 64 4.07 -1.84 12.72
CA ILE A 64 3.74 -0.73 13.63
C ILE A 64 3.08 -1.25 14.92
N LEU A 65 2.14 -2.20 14.81
CA LEU A 65 1.50 -2.81 15.97
C LEU A 65 2.50 -3.56 16.86
N ILE A 66 3.40 -4.37 16.26
CA ILE A 66 4.46 -5.06 17.00
C ILE A 66 5.37 -4.04 17.72
N ALA A 67 5.75 -2.95 17.05
CA ALA A 67 6.57 -1.89 17.65
C ALA A 67 5.88 -1.22 18.84
N TYR A 68 4.58 -0.96 18.77
CA TYR A 68 3.82 -0.40 19.91
C TYR A 68 3.68 -1.40 21.07
N VAL A 69 3.46 -2.68 20.78
CA VAL A 69 3.35 -3.71 21.82
C VAL A 69 4.71 -3.91 22.51
N VAL A 70 5.78 -4.11 21.75
CA VAL A 70 7.12 -4.34 22.32
C VAL A 70 7.64 -3.06 22.99
N GLY A 71 7.43 -1.89 22.39
CA GLY A 71 7.80 -0.59 22.94
C GLY A 71 7.02 -0.18 24.19
N ALA A 72 5.94 -0.88 24.54
CA ALA A 72 5.26 -0.71 25.81
C ALA A 72 6.01 -1.36 26.99
N PHE A 73 6.77 -2.42 26.73
CA PHE A 73 7.49 -3.19 27.76
C PHE A 73 8.99 -2.94 27.76
N LEU A 74 9.55 -2.46 26.64
CA LEU A 74 10.98 -2.24 26.47
C LEU A 74 11.33 -0.77 26.25
N PRO A 75 12.48 -0.32 26.75
CA PRO A 75 13.02 1.00 26.40
C PRO A 75 13.41 1.05 24.92
N TRP A 76 13.41 2.26 24.36
CA TRP A 76 13.60 2.50 22.92
C TRP A 76 14.89 1.90 22.32
N TYR A 77 15.97 1.81 23.10
CA TYR A 77 17.24 1.22 22.66
C TYR A 77 17.21 -0.31 22.61
N ALA A 78 16.47 -0.96 23.53
CA ALA A 78 16.28 -2.41 23.51
C ALA A 78 15.30 -2.79 22.39
N LEU A 79 14.28 -1.95 22.15
CA LEU A 79 13.41 -2.07 20.99
C LEU A 79 14.22 -2.04 19.68
N ALA A 80 15.19 -1.11 19.54
CA ALA A 80 16.05 -1.05 18.36
C ALA A 80 16.87 -2.34 18.13
N TRP A 81 17.30 -3.02 19.20
CA TRP A 81 17.94 -4.34 19.09
C TRP A 81 16.97 -5.42 18.62
N VAL A 82 15.76 -5.46 19.17
CA VAL A 82 14.71 -6.40 18.72
C VAL A 82 14.38 -6.18 17.25
N GLU A 83 14.22 -4.92 16.83
CA GLU A 83 13.95 -4.54 15.44
C GLU A 83 15.09 -4.91 14.49
N SER A 84 16.34 -4.93 14.97
CA SER A 84 17.49 -5.36 14.17
C SER A 84 17.43 -6.84 13.77
N GLY A 85 16.64 -7.65 14.48
CA GLY A 85 16.40 -9.06 14.14
C GLY A 85 15.70 -9.23 12.79
N PHE A 86 14.75 -8.36 12.44
CA PHE A 86 13.98 -8.50 11.19
C PHE A 86 14.85 -8.36 9.93
N PRO A 87 15.74 -7.35 9.80
CA PRO A 87 16.70 -7.28 8.70
C PRO A 87 17.65 -8.48 8.61
N ILE A 88 18.06 -9.07 9.74
CA ILE A 88 18.92 -10.26 9.75
C ILE A 88 18.14 -11.46 9.20
N LEU A 89 16.88 -11.62 9.63
CA LEU A 89 15.99 -12.66 9.14
C LEU A 89 15.73 -12.51 7.63
N LEU A 90 15.53 -11.27 7.17
CA LEU A 90 15.43 -10.95 5.75
C LEU A 90 16.71 -11.31 4.99
N LEU A 91 17.89 -10.98 5.52
CA LEU A 91 19.19 -11.30 4.90
C LEU A 91 19.37 -12.81 4.75
N ILE A 92 19.03 -13.59 5.77
CA ILE A 92 19.06 -15.06 5.72
C ILE A 92 18.07 -15.56 4.66
N GLY A 93 16.86 -15.01 4.61
CA GLY A 93 15.86 -15.36 3.60
C GLY A 93 16.30 -15.04 2.16
N MET A 94 17.00 -13.93 1.96
CA MET A 94 17.53 -13.53 0.65
C MET A 94 18.53 -14.55 0.07
N LEU A 95 19.27 -15.28 0.90
CA LEU A 95 20.19 -16.33 0.43
C LEU A 95 19.49 -17.48 -0.31
N PHE A 96 18.19 -17.68 -0.08
CA PHE A 96 17.41 -18.76 -0.69
C PHE A 96 16.52 -18.29 -1.86
N MET A 97 16.33 -16.98 -2.00
CA MET A 97 15.47 -16.39 -3.03
C MET A 97 16.15 -16.40 -4.40
N PRO A 98 15.43 -16.78 -5.47
CA PRO A 98 15.97 -16.66 -6.83
C PRO A 98 16.01 -15.19 -7.28
N GLU A 99 16.95 -14.88 -8.16
CA GLU A 99 17.04 -13.57 -8.84
C GLU A 99 15.88 -13.36 -9.81
N THR A 100 15.50 -12.11 -10.09
CA THR A 100 14.36 -11.86 -10.97
C THR A 100 14.67 -12.27 -12.43
N PRO A 101 13.73 -12.93 -13.14
CA PRO A 101 13.95 -13.36 -14.52
C PRO A 101 14.24 -12.19 -15.47
N GLY A 102 13.57 -11.04 -15.25
CA GLY A 102 13.77 -9.83 -16.04
C GLY A 102 15.18 -9.27 -15.92
N TRP A 103 15.73 -9.23 -14.69
CA TRP A 103 17.11 -8.80 -14.48
C TRP A 103 18.12 -9.74 -15.15
N LEU A 104 17.93 -11.07 -15.03
CA LEU A 104 18.81 -12.06 -15.66
C LEU A 104 18.81 -11.95 -17.19
N LEU A 105 17.64 -11.78 -17.81
CA LEU A 105 17.52 -11.53 -19.25
C LEU A 105 18.19 -10.22 -19.67
N SER A 106 18.04 -9.14 -18.89
CA SER A 106 18.72 -7.87 -19.18
C SER A 106 20.25 -7.95 -19.17
N LYS A 107 20.81 -8.97 -18.50
CA LYS A 107 22.24 -9.29 -18.46
C LYS A 107 22.67 -10.35 -19.48
N GLY A 108 21.75 -10.79 -20.35
CA GLY A 108 22.01 -11.83 -21.35
C GLY A 108 22.08 -13.26 -20.79
N ARG A 109 21.70 -13.48 -19.52
CA ARG A 109 21.76 -14.80 -18.85
C ARG A 109 20.45 -15.57 -19.02
N LYS A 110 20.19 -16.06 -20.24
CA LYS A 110 18.91 -16.72 -20.59
C LYS A 110 18.65 -18.01 -19.81
N ASP A 111 19.65 -18.88 -19.68
CA ASP A 111 19.50 -20.18 -19.00
C ASP A 111 19.17 -20.00 -17.51
N ASP A 112 19.84 -19.04 -16.86
CA ASP A 112 19.56 -18.70 -15.46
C ASP A 112 18.17 -18.09 -15.28
N ALA A 113 17.72 -17.26 -16.25
CA ALA A 113 16.39 -16.67 -16.22
C ALA A 113 15.31 -17.75 -16.33
N GLN A 114 15.50 -18.76 -17.19
CA GLN A 114 14.60 -19.90 -17.31
C GLN A 114 14.56 -20.71 -16.00
N ASN A 115 15.73 -21.01 -15.41
CA ASN A 115 15.82 -21.72 -14.13
C ASN A 115 15.12 -20.97 -12.98
N SER A 116 15.31 -19.65 -12.91
CA SER A 116 14.62 -18.80 -11.93
C SER A 116 13.11 -18.83 -12.12
N LEU A 117 12.64 -18.67 -13.35
CA LEU A 117 11.21 -18.66 -13.67
C LEU A 117 10.56 -20.01 -13.40
N GLN A 118 11.24 -21.13 -13.67
CA GLN A 118 10.79 -22.48 -13.29
C GLN A 118 10.73 -22.67 -11.77
N LYS A 119 11.70 -22.14 -11.01
CA LYS A 119 11.66 -22.19 -9.53
C LYS A 119 10.47 -21.40 -8.98
N LEU A 120 10.09 -20.30 -9.63
CA LEU A 120 8.96 -19.45 -9.23
C LEU A 120 7.58 -19.99 -9.64
N ARG A 121 7.46 -20.66 -10.80
CA ARG A 121 6.18 -21.17 -11.33
C ARG A 121 5.90 -22.62 -10.96
N GLY A 122 6.95 -23.40 -10.73
CA GLY A 122 6.87 -24.84 -10.48
C GLY A 122 7.79 -25.59 -11.43
N ARG A 123 8.44 -26.64 -10.90
CA ARG A 123 9.52 -27.39 -11.59
C ARG A 123 9.10 -28.06 -12.92
N HIS A 124 7.79 -28.24 -13.13
CA HIS A 124 7.22 -28.92 -14.30
C HIS A 124 6.34 -27.99 -15.18
N THR A 125 6.32 -26.69 -14.91
CA THR A 125 5.52 -25.74 -15.67
C THR A 125 6.31 -25.27 -16.90
N ASP A 126 5.68 -25.28 -18.08
CA ASP A 126 6.28 -24.67 -19.26
C ASP A 126 6.29 -23.14 -19.11
N VAL A 127 7.49 -22.59 -19.05
CA VAL A 127 7.74 -21.15 -18.87
C VAL A 127 8.23 -20.48 -20.15
N THR A 128 8.37 -21.23 -21.26
CA THR A 128 9.00 -20.76 -22.50
C THR A 128 8.28 -19.55 -23.09
N LEU A 129 6.94 -19.60 -23.14
CA LEU A 129 6.11 -18.50 -23.61
C LEU A 129 6.19 -17.25 -22.72
N GLU A 130 6.29 -17.44 -21.40
CA GLU A 130 6.42 -16.33 -20.45
C GLU A 130 7.81 -15.68 -20.56
N LEU A 131 8.86 -16.50 -20.72
CA LEU A 131 10.23 -16.03 -20.93
C LEU A 131 10.37 -15.20 -22.21
N GLN A 132 9.80 -15.67 -23.32
CA GLN A 132 9.77 -14.93 -24.59
C GLN A 132 9.07 -13.58 -24.45
N ARG A 133 7.90 -13.52 -23.77
CA ARG A 133 7.20 -12.24 -23.53
C ARG A 133 8.05 -11.24 -22.75
N ILE A 134 8.81 -11.71 -21.76
CA ILE A 134 9.70 -10.84 -20.98
C ILE A 134 10.86 -10.35 -21.86
N GLU A 135 11.45 -11.22 -22.68
CA GLU A 135 12.50 -10.86 -23.63
C GLU A 135 12.03 -9.83 -24.66
N ASP A 136 10.85 -10.03 -25.25
CA ASP A 136 10.22 -9.09 -26.18
C ASP A 136 9.97 -7.73 -25.52
N THR A 137 9.57 -7.72 -24.24
CA THR A 137 9.32 -6.48 -23.49
C THR A 137 10.62 -5.68 -23.29
N ILE A 138 11.73 -6.35 -23.00
CA ILE A 138 13.05 -5.72 -22.81
C ILE A 138 13.57 -5.16 -24.15
N THR A 139 13.48 -5.95 -25.21
CA THR A 139 14.02 -5.60 -26.53
C THR A 139 13.24 -4.45 -27.17
N ASN A 140 11.90 -4.55 -27.17
CA ASN A 140 11.02 -3.50 -27.70
C ASN A 140 10.93 -2.27 -26.79
N GLY A 141 11.23 -2.42 -25.49
CA GLY A 141 11.24 -1.32 -24.51
C GLY A 141 12.34 -0.29 -24.80
N ALA A 142 13.51 -0.74 -25.25
CA ALA A 142 14.63 0.12 -25.62
C ALA A 142 14.34 0.97 -26.86
N GLU A 143 13.69 0.40 -27.87
CA GLU A 143 13.33 1.11 -29.11
C GLU A 143 12.22 2.16 -28.89
N LYS A 144 11.22 1.84 -28.05
CA LYS A 144 10.13 2.77 -27.69
C LYS A 144 10.61 3.98 -26.88
N GLN A 145 11.76 3.90 -26.21
CA GLN A 145 12.34 4.99 -25.44
C GLN A 145 12.91 6.13 -26.32
N GLN A 146 13.15 5.88 -27.61
CA GLN A 146 13.65 6.89 -28.56
C GLN A 146 12.54 7.73 -29.23
N GLN A 147 11.28 7.29 -29.20
CA GLN A 147 10.12 8.02 -29.78
C GLN A 147 9.27 8.72 -28.71
N MET A 148 9.90 9.18 -27.62
CA MET A 148 9.16 9.65 -26.45
C MET A 148 8.60 11.06 -26.62
N PRO A 149 7.31 11.29 -26.31
CA PRO A 149 6.79 12.64 -26.13
C PRO A 149 7.51 13.34 -24.98
N THR A 150 7.59 14.66 -25.01
CA THR A 150 8.24 15.45 -23.96
C THR A 150 7.51 15.33 -22.62
N LEU A 151 8.27 15.32 -21.51
CA LEU A 151 7.77 15.26 -20.13
C LEU A 151 6.77 16.39 -19.76
N PHE A 152 6.77 17.48 -20.53
CA PHE A 152 5.99 18.69 -20.27
C PHE A 152 4.60 18.70 -20.93
N ASN A 153 4.15 17.57 -21.48
CA ASN A 153 2.83 17.49 -22.08
C ASN A 153 1.71 17.41 -21.03
N LYS A 154 0.57 18.07 -21.31
CA LYS A 154 -0.61 18.10 -20.41
C LYS A 154 -1.10 16.72 -19.95
N PRO A 155 -1.15 15.67 -20.79
CA PRO A 155 -1.57 14.33 -20.38
C PRO A 155 -0.63 13.67 -19.35
N VAL A 156 0.59 14.20 -19.17
CA VAL A 156 1.56 13.74 -18.16
C VAL A 156 1.51 14.62 -16.92
N LEU A 157 1.48 15.95 -17.12
CA LEU A 157 1.50 16.93 -16.03
C LEU A 157 0.21 16.94 -15.20
N VAL A 158 -0.96 16.72 -15.80
CA VAL A 158 -2.23 16.71 -15.06
C VAL A 158 -2.30 15.54 -14.08
N PRO A 159 -2.09 14.26 -14.50
CA PRO A 159 -2.02 13.15 -13.55
C PRO A 159 -0.92 13.33 -12.50
N PHE A 160 0.25 13.83 -12.90
CA PHE A 160 1.34 14.10 -11.96
C PHE A 160 0.94 15.12 -10.90
N GLY A 161 0.35 16.25 -11.31
CA GLY A 161 -0.15 17.27 -10.39
C GLY A 161 -1.23 16.74 -9.44
N LEU A 162 -2.14 15.89 -9.92
CA LEU A 162 -3.12 15.21 -9.07
C LEU A 162 -2.45 14.30 -8.03
N THR A 163 -1.41 13.54 -8.41
CA THR A 163 -0.67 12.72 -7.44
C THR A 163 0.02 13.57 -6.38
N LEU A 164 0.68 14.67 -6.76
CA LEU A 164 1.36 15.56 -5.81
C LEU A 164 0.36 16.21 -4.85
N ALA A 165 -0.78 16.70 -5.35
CA ALA A 165 -1.82 17.28 -4.53
C ALA A 165 -2.39 16.25 -3.54
N LEU A 166 -2.64 15.01 -3.99
CA LEU A 166 -3.15 13.95 -3.12
C LEU A 166 -2.15 13.56 -2.03
N MET A 167 -0.85 13.51 -2.36
CA MET A 167 0.24 13.29 -1.38
C MET A 167 0.34 14.45 -0.39
N TRP A 168 0.13 15.69 -0.84
CA TRP A 168 0.08 16.86 0.04
C TRP A 168 -1.08 16.75 1.04
N PHE A 169 -2.30 16.46 0.57
CA PHE A 169 -3.48 16.30 1.44
C PHE A 169 -3.34 15.13 2.41
N GLN A 170 -2.73 14.03 1.97
CA GLN A 170 -2.43 12.90 2.85
C GLN A 170 -1.57 13.34 4.05
N GLN A 171 -0.53 14.15 3.82
CA GLN A 171 0.38 14.59 4.88
C GLN A 171 -0.21 15.72 5.73
N PHE A 172 -0.83 16.71 5.09
CA PHE A 172 -1.48 17.85 5.75
C PHE A 172 -2.81 17.50 6.44
N SER A 173 -3.25 16.23 6.38
CA SER A 173 -4.26 15.70 7.30
C SER A 173 -3.79 15.68 8.77
N GLY A 174 -2.48 15.85 9.00
CA GLY A 174 -1.89 15.82 10.33
C GLY A 174 -1.59 14.42 10.85
N VAL A 175 -1.71 13.37 10.03
CA VAL A 175 -1.56 11.98 10.48
C VAL A 175 -0.20 11.70 11.11
N ASN A 176 0.89 12.18 10.50
CA ASN A 176 2.23 11.92 11.04
C ASN A 176 2.46 12.70 12.33
N ALA A 177 1.96 13.94 12.43
CA ALA A 177 1.97 14.67 13.69
C ALA A 177 1.21 13.89 14.78
N VAL A 178 0.00 13.41 14.47
CA VAL A 178 -0.76 12.58 15.39
C VAL A 178 0.02 11.34 15.79
N LEU A 179 0.53 10.54 14.86
CA LEU A 179 1.24 9.28 15.15
C LEU A 179 2.51 9.48 15.99
N PHE A 180 3.35 10.47 15.64
CA PHE A 180 4.60 10.71 16.37
C PHE A 180 4.36 11.31 17.77
N TYR A 181 3.35 12.17 17.92
CA TYR A 181 3.06 12.85 19.17
C TYR A 181 1.87 12.26 19.94
N THR A 182 1.34 11.10 19.53
CA THR A 182 0.14 10.45 20.13
C THR A 182 0.26 10.36 21.65
N VAL A 183 1.41 9.91 22.14
CA VAL A 183 1.68 9.76 23.57
C VAL A 183 1.63 11.11 24.30
N SER A 184 2.25 12.15 23.75
CA SER A 184 2.25 13.50 24.34
C SER A 184 0.86 14.13 24.30
N ILE A 185 0.11 13.91 23.21
CA ILE A 185 -1.28 14.36 23.08
C ILE A 185 -2.15 13.71 24.16
N PHE A 186 -1.96 12.41 24.45
CA PHE A 186 -2.69 11.71 25.51
C PHE A 186 -2.30 12.14 26.91
N ASP A 187 -1.01 12.31 27.15
CA ASP A 187 -0.50 12.74 28.46
C ASP A 187 -1.07 14.10 28.84
N GLU A 188 -1.07 15.03 27.88
CA GLU A 188 -1.67 16.34 28.10
C GLU A 188 -3.20 16.31 28.13
N ALA A 189 -3.85 15.37 27.46
CA ALA A 189 -5.30 15.23 27.57
C ALA A 189 -5.76 14.83 28.98
N GLY A 190 -4.85 14.32 29.84
CA GLY A 190 -5.17 13.92 31.21
C GLY A 190 -6.08 12.69 31.28
N GLY A 191 -6.02 11.82 30.27
CA GLY A 191 -6.86 10.61 30.19
C GLY A 191 -6.51 9.60 31.28
N SER A 192 -7.54 8.91 31.80
CA SER A 192 -7.42 7.84 32.81
C SER A 192 -6.79 6.54 32.27
N VAL A 193 -6.50 6.47 30.96
CA VAL A 193 -6.00 5.28 30.27
C VAL A 193 -4.48 5.34 30.19
N ASN A 194 -3.81 4.24 30.54
CA ASN A 194 -2.35 4.13 30.44
C ASN A 194 -1.86 4.45 29.02
N ARG A 195 -0.90 5.37 28.89
CA ARG A 195 -0.32 5.85 27.62
C ARG A 195 0.11 4.72 26.68
N HIS A 196 0.67 3.64 27.22
CA HIS A 196 1.14 2.51 26.43
C HIS A 196 -0.02 1.66 25.91
N LEU A 197 -1.08 1.50 26.72
CA LEU A 197 -2.31 0.84 26.28
C LEU A 197 -2.97 1.63 25.15
N ALA A 198 -3.01 2.96 25.25
CA ALA A 198 -3.58 3.83 24.22
C ALA A 198 -2.85 3.68 22.87
N THR A 199 -1.52 3.64 22.86
CA THR A 199 -0.75 3.40 21.62
C THR A 199 -0.98 2.02 21.03
N ILE A 200 -1.16 0.98 21.87
CA ILE A 200 -1.49 -0.37 21.39
C ILE A 200 -2.88 -0.40 20.75
N ILE A 201 -3.88 0.25 21.38
CA ILE A 201 -5.24 0.37 20.82
C ILE A 201 -5.19 1.05 19.45
N VAL A 202 -4.43 2.16 19.34
CA VAL A 202 -4.22 2.87 18.08
C VAL A 202 -3.62 1.95 17.00
N GLY A 203 -2.56 1.20 17.32
CA GLY A 203 -1.96 0.25 16.37
C GLY A 203 -2.91 -0.87 15.95
N LEU A 204 -3.70 -1.39 16.89
CA LEU A 204 -4.66 -2.46 16.62
C LEU A 204 -5.76 -1.97 15.69
N VAL A 205 -6.31 -0.78 15.96
CA VAL A 205 -7.32 -0.15 15.10
C VAL A 205 -6.73 0.11 13.71
N GLN A 206 -5.52 0.64 13.62
CA GLN A 206 -4.83 0.86 12.34
C GLN A 206 -4.69 -0.44 11.55
N PHE A 207 -4.30 -1.54 12.20
CA PHE A 207 -4.17 -2.85 11.57
C PHE A 207 -5.52 -3.38 11.05
N LEU A 208 -6.55 -3.38 11.90
CA LEU A 208 -7.90 -3.85 11.53
C LEU A 208 -8.52 -2.98 10.43
N SER A 209 -8.37 -1.66 10.52
CA SER A 209 -8.84 -0.71 9.50
C SER A 209 -8.09 -0.86 8.18
N THR A 210 -6.82 -1.26 8.20
CA THR A 210 -6.05 -1.56 6.98
C THR A 210 -6.58 -2.82 6.29
N ILE A 211 -6.91 -3.88 7.03
CA ILE A 211 -7.58 -5.07 6.47
C ILE A 211 -8.91 -4.67 5.83
N LEU A 212 -9.70 -3.88 6.55
CA LEU A 212 -10.99 -3.41 6.08
C LEU A 212 -10.85 -2.53 4.81
N SER A 213 -9.83 -1.67 4.74
CA SER A 213 -9.48 -0.87 3.57
C SER A 213 -9.28 -1.74 2.32
N ILE A 214 -8.46 -2.79 2.44
CA ILE A 214 -8.14 -3.70 1.33
C ILE A 214 -9.42 -4.39 0.80
N ILE A 215 -10.37 -4.73 1.67
CA ILE A 215 -11.63 -5.36 1.25
C ILE A 215 -12.59 -4.33 0.61
N LEU A 216 -12.63 -3.10 1.15
CA LEU A 216 -13.54 -2.06 0.70
C LEU A 216 -13.12 -1.39 -0.61
N ILE A 217 -11.81 -1.30 -0.88
CA ILE A 217 -11.27 -0.57 -2.04
C ILE A 217 -11.80 -1.10 -3.36
N ASP A 218 -11.95 -2.43 -3.46
CA ASP A 218 -12.50 -3.08 -4.65
C ASP A 218 -14.02 -3.02 -4.71
N LYS A 219 -14.70 -2.90 -3.55
CA LYS A 219 -16.17 -2.86 -3.48
C LYS A 219 -16.74 -1.47 -3.71
N ALA A 220 -16.26 -0.43 -3.03
CA ALA A 220 -16.89 0.89 -3.09
C ALA A 220 -16.18 1.88 -4.03
N GLY A 221 -14.93 1.62 -4.41
CA GLY A 221 -14.16 2.50 -5.32
C GLY A 221 -13.31 3.53 -4.58
N ARG A 222 -12.34 4.09 -5.29
CA ARG A 222 -11.23 4.84 -4.67
C ARG A 222 -11.69 6.23 -4.24
N ARG A 223 -12.50 6.90 -5.07
CA ARG A 223 -12.97 8.28 -4.81
C ARG A 223 -13.91 8.34 -3.62
N ILE A 224 -14.86 7.41 -3.54
CA ILE A 224 -15.86 7.37 -2.45
C ILE A 224 -15.17 7.11 -1.09
N LEU A 225 -14.22 6.18 -1.03
CA LEU A 225 -13.46 5.93 0.20
C LEU A 225 -12.66 7.15 0.65
N LEU A 226 -12.02 7.86 -0.29
CA LEU A 226 -11.30 9.11 0.02
C LEU A 226 -12.24 10.20 0.54
N LEU A 227 -13.43 10.36 -0.04
CA LEU A 227 -14.40 11.36 0.43
C LEU A 227 -14.89 11.06 1.85
N ILE A 228 -15.31 9.82 2.10
CA ILE A 228 -15.81 9.40 3.42
C ILE A 228 -14.71 9.52 4.47
N SER A 229 -13.49 9.06 4.16
CA SER A 229 -12.36 9.17 5.09
C SER A 229 -11.98 10.63 5.38
N ALA A 230 -11.87 11.50 4.36
CA ALA A 230 -11.59 12.92 4.59
C ALA A 230 -12.64 13.60 5.47
N PHE A 231 -13.92 13.28 5.26
CA PHE A 231 -15.02 13.83 6.04
C PHE A 231 -14.97 13.38 7.51
N ILE A 232 -14.77 12.08 7.75
CA ILE A 232 -14.65 11.54 9.13
C ILE A 232 -13.40 12.09 9.81
N MET A 233 -12.27 12.20 9.10
CA MET A 233 -11.05 12.80 9.63
C MET A 233 -11.26 14.26 10.02
N ALA A 234 -11.94 15.05 9.20
CA ALA A 234 -12.27 16.44 9.52
C ALA A 234 -13.09 16.52 10.82
N PHE A 235 -14.13 15.70 10.97
CA PHE A 235 -14.96 15.67 12.18
C PHE A 235 -14.17 15.24 13.43
N ALA A 236 -13.30 14.25 13.30
CA ALA A 236 -12.45 13.78 14.38
C ALA A 236 -11.45 14.85 14.83
N GLN A 237 -10.83 15.57 13.89
CA GLN A 237 -9.92 16.67 14.18
C GLN A 237 -10.65 17.89 14.77
N ALA A 238 -11.88 18.18 14.30
CA ALA A 238 -12.73 19.20 14.89
C ALA A 238 -13.00 18.90 16.37
N SER A 239 -13.39 17.66 16.68
CA SER A 239 -13.66 17.19 18.04
C SER A 239 -12.43 17.29 18.94
N LEU A 240 -11.26 16.86 18.45
CA LEU A 240 -10.00 16.93 19.19
C LEU A 240 -9.55 18.38 19.43
N GLY A 241 -9.66 19.25 18.43
CA GLY A 241 -9.37 20.68 18.56
C GLY A 241 -10.28 21.37 19.57
N SER A 242 -11.59 21.08 19.54
CA SER A 242 -12.56 21.60 20.51
C SER A 242 -12.27 21.16 21.94
N PHE A 243 -11.80 19.93 22.15
CA PHE A 243 -11.36 19.47 23.47
C PHE A 243 -10.21 20.32 24.02
N PHE A 244 -9.15 20.52 23.22
CA PHE A 244 -8.00 21.32 23.65
C PHE A 244 -8.39 22.79 23.89
N TYR A 245 -9.31 23.33 23.10
CA TYR A 245 -9.84 24.68 23.31
C TYR A 245 -10.61 24.81 24.64
N ILE A 246 -11.45 23.82 24.98
CA ILE A 246 -12.18 23.81 26.26
C ILE A 246 -11.21 23.67 27.42
N LYS A 247 -10.20 22.80 27.30
CA LYS A 247 -9.16 22.62 28.33
C LYS A 247 -8.42 23.93 28.62
N GLU A 248 -8.08 24.67 27.59
CA GLU A 248 -7.33 25.92 27.71
C GLU A 248 -8.20 27.07 28.26
N THR A 249 -9.46 27.16 27.85
CA THR A 249 -10.36 28.26 28.25
C THR A 249 -11.08 28.03 29.59
N ARG A 250 -11.46 26.79 29.91
CA ARG A 250 -12.24 26.42 31.11
C ARG A 250 -11.45 25.64 32.16
N GLY A 251 -10.18 25.36 31.89
CA GLY A 251 -9.30 24.65 32.80
C GLY A 251 -9.49 23.13 32.80
N GLN A 252 -8.61 22.46 33.55
CA GLN A 252 -8.49 20.99 33.57
C GLN A 252 -9.74 20.28 34.12
N GLU A 253 -10.50 20.91 35.01
CA GLU A 253 -11.71 20.31 35.60
C GLU A 253 -12.80 20.08 34.55
N ALA A 254 -13.05 21.06 33.68
CA ALA A 254 -13.99 20.92 32.57
C ALA A 254 -13.52 19.89 31.52
N ALA A 255 -12.21 19.81 31.30
CA ALA A 255 -11.63 18.83 30.37
C ALA A 255 -11.72 17.39 30.90
N SER A 256 -11.59 17.19 32.22
CA SER A 256 -11.65 15.86 32.84
C SER A 256 -13.01 15.18 32.64
N ALA A 257 -14.11 15.94 32.63
CA ALA A 257 -15.46 15.44 32.34
C ALA A 257 -15.58 14.86 30.91
N ILE A 258 -14.72 15.27 30.00
CA ILE A 258 -14.70 14.88 28.58
C ILE A 258 -13.39 14.12 28.24
N GLY A 259 -12.69 13.56 29.24
CA GLY A 259 -11.39 12.91 29.07
C GLY A 259 -11.39 11.68 28.15
N TRP A 260 -12.56 11.11 27.84
CA TRP A 260 -12.71 10.01 26.87
C TRP A 260 -12.65 10.49 25.41
N LEU A 261 -13.00 11.76 25.16
CA LEU A 261 -13.16 12.30 23.81
C LEU A 261 -11.85 12.26 23.01
N PRO A 262 -10.68 12.69 23.53
CA PRO A 262 -9.44 12.68 22.76
C PRO A 262 -9.06 11.29 22.24
N LEU A 263 -9.24 10.26 23.06
CA LEU A 263 -8.99 8.86 22.67
C LEU A 263 -9.94 8.42 21.57
N THR A 264 -11.23 8.66 21.73
CA THR A 264 -12.20 8.29 20.69
C THR A 264 -11.98 9.06 19.39
N SER A 265 -11.69 10.36 19.45
CA SER A 265 -11.38 11.18 18.27
C SER A 265 -10.13 10.68 17.56
N LEU A 266 -9.06 10.36 18.29
CA LEU A 266 -7.82 9.83 17.70
C LEU A 266 -8.04 8.46 17.06
N VAL A 267 -8.76 7.56 17.73
CA VAL A 267 -9.10 6.23 17.19
C VAL A 267 -9.93 6.34 15.92
N ILE A 268 -10.96 7.20 15.91
CA ILE A 268 -11.79 7.45 14.73
C ILE A 268 -10.97 8.05 13.60
N PHE A 269 -10.10 9.02 13.90
CA PHE A 269 -9.21 9.64 12.92
C PHE A 269 -8.28 8.60 12.26
N ILE A 270 -7.63 7.76 13.05
CA ILE A 270 -6.68 6.74 12.56
C ILE A 270 -7.42 5.66 11.78
N ALA A 271 -8.59 5.23 12.22
CA ALA A 271 -9.43 4.30 11.48
C ALA A 271 -9.82 4.87 10.09
N ALA A 272 -10.31 6.12 10.06
CA ALA A 272 -10.70 6.79 8.83
C ALA A 272 -9.51 6.98 7.88
N PHE A 273 -8.37 7.44 8.39
CA PHE A 273 -7.14 7.57 7.63
C PHE A 273 -6.71 6.23 7.01
N SER A 274 -6.70 5.17 7.83
CA SER A 274 -6.30 3.82 7.42
C SER A 274 -7.19 3.24 6.33
N ILE A 275 -8.51 3.52 6.38
CA ILE A 275 -9.48 3.06 5.38
C ILE A 275 -9.26 3.75 4.03
N GLY A 276 -8.94 5.05 4.03
CA GLY A 276 -8.84 5.85 2.80
C GLY A 276 -7.42 6.32 2.49
N PHE A 277 -7.02 7.41 3.11
CA PHE A 277 -5.80 8.16 2.77
C PHE A 277 -4.49 7.40 3.01
N ASN A 278 -4.48 6.28 3.75
CA ASN A 278 -3.26 5.50 3.94
C ASN A 278 -2.79 4.85 2.64
N ASN A 279 -3.68 4.08 1.99
CA ASN A 279 -3.31 3.23 0.84
C ASN A 279 -3.72 3.83 -0.51
N ILE A 280 -4.87 4.51 -0.56
CA ILE A 280 -5.46 4.95 -1.83
C ILE A 280 -4.58 5.96 -2.58
N PRO A 281 -3.90 6.94 -1.94
CA PRO A 281 -3.02 7.86 -2.66
C PRO A 281 -1.90 7.17 -3.42
N PHE A 282 -1.26 6.17 -2.82
CA PHE A 282 -0.22 5.38 -3.47
C PHE A 282 -0.78 4.48 -4.56
N LEU A 283 -1.99 3.94 -4.38
CA LEU A 283 -2.66 3.16 -5.43
C LEU A 283 -3.00 4.02 -6.64
N ILE A 284 -3.64 5.18 -6.42
CA ILE A 284 -4.00 6.12 -7.48
C ILE A 284 -2.75 6.60 -8.21
N MET A 285 -1.64 6.86 -7.49
CA MET A 285 -0.35 7.16 -8.12
C MET A 285 0.08 6.07 -9.11
N GLY A 286 -0.11 4.79 -8.77
CA GLY A 286 0.14 3.67 -9.67
C GLY A 286 -0.84 3.56 -10.84
N GLU A 287 -2.08 4.02 -10.69
CA GLU A 287 -3.15 3.89 -11.68
C GLU A 287 -3.17 5.06 -12.70
N ILE A 288 -3.01 6.31 -12.24
CA ILE A 288 -3.17 7.50 -13.09
C ILE A 288 -1.88 7.96 -13.77
N LEU A 289 -0.71 7.63 -13.21
CA LEU A 289 0.54 8.00 -13.84
C LEU A 289 0.71 7.20 -15.13
N PRO A 290 1.02 7.86 -16.27
CA PRO A 290 1.26 7.18 -17.52
C PRO A 290 2.33 6.11 -17.33
N SER A 291 2.04 4.91 -17.79
CA SER A 291 2.92 3.73 -17.65
C SER A 291 4.38 4.03 -18.05
N ARG A 292 4.53 4.84 -19.10
CA ARG A 292 5.81 5.27 -19.70
C ARG A 292 6.66 6.19 -18.81
N PHE A 293 6.03 7.02 -17.97
CA PHE A 293 6.72 7.99 -17.10
C PHE A 293 6.67 7.61 -15.62
N ARG A 294 5.96 6.53 -15.28
CA ARG A 294 5.77 6.06 -13.90
C ARG A 294 7.08 5.80 -13.16
N ALA A 295 8.11 5.29 -13.85
CA ALA A 295 9.43 5.03 -13.27
C ALA A 295 10.16 6.31 -12.83
N LEU A 296 9.90 7.45 -13.48
CA LEU A 296 10.47 8.75 -13.11
C LEU A 296 9.56 9.50 -12.12
N LEU A 297 8.27 9.57 -12.42
CA LEU A 297 7.30 10.38 -11.67
C LEU A 297 6.89 9.73 -10.34
N GLY A 298 6.82 8.39 -10.27
CA GLY A 298 6.45 7.67 -9.04
C GLY A 298 7.42 7.93 -7.87
N PRO A 299 8.74 7.73 -8.06
CA PRO A 299 9.73 8.08 -7.04
C PRO A 299 9.76 9.56 -6.69
N LEU A 300 9.52 10.45 -7.66
CA LEU A 300 9.45 11.90 -7.42
C LEU A 300 8.25 12.27 -6.54
N SER A 301 7.06 11.72 -6.82
CA SER A 301 5.87 11.89 -5.98
C SER A 301 6.07 11.30 -4.57
N SER A 302 6.72 10.14 -4.48
CA SER A 302 7.06 9.52 -3.19
C SER A 302 8.06 10.34 -2.39
N SER A 303 9.06 10.94 -3.05
CA SER A 303 10.01 11.85 -2.43
C SER A 303 9.32 13.11 -1.92
N PHE A 304 8.41 13.67 -2.72
CA PHE A 304 7.57 14.80 -2.32
C PHE A 304 6.73 14.46 -1.07
N ASN A 305 6.14 13.26 -1.02
CA ASN A 305 5.40 12.79 0.17
C ASN A 305 6.27 12.77 1.44
N LEU A 306 7.52 12.29 1.34
CA LEU A 306 8.47 12.28 2.45
C LEU A 306 8.89 13.69 2.89
N ILE A 307 9.09 14.61 1.93
CA ILE A 307 9.38 16.02 2.24
C ILE A 307 8.18 16.64 2.98
N MET A 308 6.95 16.39 2.52
CA MET A 308 5.75 16.88 3.20
C MET A 308 5.59 16.26 4.59
N THR A 309 5.93 14.97 4.75
CA THR A 309 5.97 14.31 6.07
C THR A 309 6.93 15.03 7.01
N PHE A 310 8.16 15.29 6.56
CA PHE A 310 9.16 16.02 7.34
C PHE A 310 8.66 17.41 7.72
N THR A 311 8.09 18.15 6.77
CA THR A 311 7.50 19.48 7.01
C THR A 311 6.46 19.41 8.12
N VAL A 312 5.46 18.54 8.02
CA VAL A 312 4.37 18.41 9.01
C VAL A 312 4.90 18.05 10.40
N VAL A 313 5.84 17.10 10.50
CA VAL A 313 6.39 16.66 11.79
C VAL A 313 7.22 17.76 12.46
N ARG A 314 7.95 18.57 11.67
CA ARG A 314 8.78 19.67 12.19
C ARG A 314 7.95 20.92 12.50
N THR A 315 6.91 21.22 11.73
CA THR A 315 6.08 22.40 11.97
C THR A 315 5.06 22.20 13.08
N PHE A 316 4.63 20.96 13.35
CA PHE A 316 3.66 20.66 14.41
C PHE A 316 4.02 21.27 15.78
N PRO A 317 5.20 21.03 16.38
CA PRO A 317 5.53 21.61 17.68
C PRO A 317 5.58 23.15 17.62
N ILE A 318 6.15 23.71 16.54
CA ILE A 318 6.24 25.17 16.36
C ILE A 318 4.84 25.81 16.33
N MET A 319 3.90 25.19 15.60
CA MET A 319 2.53 25.68 15.53
C MET A 319 1.78 25.48 16.84
N ALA A 320 2.02 24.37 17.54
CA ALA A 320 1.41 24.08 18.83
C ALA A 320 1.84 25.10 19.89
N ASP A 321 3.11 25.51 19.89
CA ASP A 321 3.63 26.53 20.79
C ASP A 321 3.10 27.94 20.45
N SER A 322 2.88 28.24 19.16
CA SER A 322 2.46 29.59 18.74
C SER A 322 0.95 29.84 18.79
N VAL A 323 0.13 28.85 18.41
CA VAL A 323 -1.34 29.00 18.25
C VAL A 323 -2.11 28.08 19.20
N GLY A 324 -1.42 27.28 20.01
CA GLY A 324 -2.04 26.23 20.82
C GLY A 324 -2.43 25.01 19.98
N LYS A 325 -2.52 23.85 20.65
CA LYS A 325 -2.87 22.57 19.98
C LYS A 325 -4.24 22.58 19.34
N TYR A 326 -5.20 23.31 19.92
CA TYR A 326 -6.53 23.49 19.34
C TYR A 326 -6.46 24.12 17.93
N GLY A 327 -5.61 25.14 17.76
CA GLY A 327 -5.40 25.81 16.48
C GLY A 327 -4.78 24.89 15.43
N VAL A 328 -3.84 24.04 15.85
CA VAL A 328 -3.20 23.05 14.96
C VAL A 328 -4.21 22.02 14.45
N PHE A 329 -5.05 21.47 15.32
CA PHE A 329 -6.05 20.48 14.90
C PHE A 329 -7.15 21.10 14.04
N TRP A 330 -7.56 22.34 14.30
CA TRP A 330 -8.48 23.06 13.41
C TRP A 330 -7.85 23.41 12.06
N PHE A 331 -6.56 23.68 12.01
CA PHE A 331 -5.83 23.83 10.75
C PHE A 331 -5.87 22.52 9.93
N TYR A 332 -5.55 21.38 10.56
CA TYR A 332 -5.65 20.08 9.88
C TYR A 332 -7.09 19.73 9.48
N MET A 333 -8.08 20.07 10.30
CA MET A 333 -9.50 19.96 9.94
C MET A 333 -9.81 20.75 8.65
N ALA A 334 -9.37 22.01 8.56
CA ALA A 334 -9.58 22.82 7.38
C ALA A 334 -8.91 22.20 6.14
N CYS A 335 -7.69 21.67 6.27
CA CYS A 335 -7.02 20.94 5.20
C CYS A 335 -7.81 19.69 4.78
N CYS A 336 -8.39 18.93 5.71
CA CYS A 336 -9.24 17.78 5.39
C CYS A 336 -10.52 18.20 4.66
N ILE A 337 -11.15 19.31 5.02
CA ILE A 337 -12.32 19.84 4.31
C ILE A 337 -11.96 20.23 2.88
N VAL A 338 -10.84 20.93 2.68
CA VAL A 338 -10.33 21.25 1.33
C VAL A 338 -10.02 19.98 0.55
N ALA A 339 -9.49 18.94 1.21
CA ALA A 339 -9.28 17.63 0.59
C ALA A 339 -10.60 17.00 0.09
N VAL A 340 -11.71 17.11 0.84
CA VAL A 340 -13.03 16.65 0.39
C VAL A 340 -13.42 17.32 -0.92
N PHE A 341 -13.31 18.65 -1.00
CA PHE A 341 -13.64 19.38 -2.23
C PHE A 341 -12.71 19.01 -3.38
N PHE A 342 -11.41 18.91 -3.14
CA PHE A 342 -10.44 18.49 -4.15
C PHE A 342 -10.75 17.09 -4.69
N VAL A 343 -10.97 16.11 -3.81
CA VAL A 343 -11.32 14.73 -4.22
C VAL A 343 -12.66 14.70 -4.95
N TYR A 344 -13.62 15.55 -4.55
CA TYR A 344 -14.90 15.63 -5.22
C TYR A 344 -14.80 16.23 -6.62
N PHE A 345 -14.07 17.33 -6.83
CA PHE A 345 -14.05 18.01 -8.13
C PHE A 345 -12.94 17.53 -9.08
N CYS A 346 -11.76 17.21 -8.57
CA CYS A 346 -10.57 17.00 -9.39
C CYS A 346 -10.24 15.52 -9.62
N LEU A 347 -10.64 14.62 -8.73
CA LEU A 347 -10.22 13.23 -8.77
C LEU A 347 -11.22 12.37 -9.57
N PRO A 348 -10.80 11.75 -10.69
CA PRO A 348 -11.65 10.81 -11.40
C PRO A 348 -11.76 9.48 -10.64
N GLU A 349 -12.88 8.77 -10.83
CA GLU A 349 -13.00 7.39 -10.37
C GLU A 349 -12.23 6.45 -11.31
N THR A 350 -11.32 5.67 -10.73
CA THR A 350 -10.45 4.70 -11.41
C THR A 350 -10.95 3.26 -11.29
N LYS A 351 -11.96 3.00 -10.45
CA LYS A 351 -12.53 1.66 -10.28
C LYS A 351 -13.01 1.04 -11.60
N GLY A 352 -12.52 -0.17 -11.88
CA GLY A 352 -12.98 -1.01 -12.98
C GLY A 352 -12.51 -0.56 -14.37
N LYS A 353 -11.60 0.43 -14.44
CA LYS A 353 -11.05 0.94 -15.70
C LYS A 353 -9.70 0.33 -15.98
N SER A 354 -9.40 0.07 -17.25
CA SER A 354 -8.06 -0.30 -17.68
C SER A 354 -7.11 0.90 -17.61
N LEU A 355 -5.80 0.65 -17.51
CA LEU A 355 -4.78 1.71 -17.53
C LEU A 355 -4.88 2.56 -18.80
N GLU A 356 -5.25 1.95 -19.93
CA GLU A 356 -5.41 2.63 -21.22
C GLU A 356 -6.62 3.56 -21.22
N GLU A 357 -7.75 3.15 -20.62
CA GLU A 357 -8.92 4.01 -20.46
C GLU A 357 -8.62 5.21 -19.57
N ILE A 358 -7.84 5.01 -18.49
CA ILE A 358 -7.41 6.09 -17.60
C ILE A 358 -6.48 7.06 -18.35
N GLU A 359 -5.50 6.57 -19.12
CA GLU A 359 -4.64 7.43 -19.94
C GLU A 359 -5.45 8.24 -20.97
N LYS A 360 -6.48 7.64 -21.59
CA LYS A 360 -7.41 8.33 -22.50
C LYS A 360 -8.21 9.44 -21.80
N MET A 361 -8.61 9.28 -20.53
CA MET A 361 -9.32 10.32 -19.76
C MET A 361 -8.49 11.61 -19.62
N PHE A 362 -7.16 11.51 -19.64
CA PHE A 362 -6.26 12.65 -19.56
C PHE A 362 -5.76 13.13 -20.93
N GLY A 363 -6.30 12.60 -22.03
CA GLY A 363 -5.92 12.95 -23.41
C GLY A 363 -4.68 12.22 -23.92
N GLY A 364 -4.24 11.13 -23.27
CA GLY A 364 -3.12 10.28 -23.68
C GLY A 364 -3.47 9.30 -24.80
N GLY A 365 -4.13 9.76 -25.86
CA GLY A 365 -4.52 8.93 -27.01
C GLY A 365 -3.51 9.02 -28.16
N LEU A 366 -2.31 8.45 -28.00
CA LEU A 366 -1.31 8.35 -29.09
C LEU A 366 -0.80 6.91 -29.30
N ALA A 367 -1.42 5.91 -28.68
CA ALA A 367 -0.96 4.52 -28.80
C ALA A 367 -1.86 3.59 -29.64
N CYS A 368 -3.01 4.04 -30.13
CA CYS A 368 -3.96 3.17 -30.85
C CYS A 368 -4.61 3.85 -32.06
N GLN A 369 -3.82 4.25 -33.06
CA GLN A 369 -4.34 4.28 -34.45
C GLN A 369 -4.06 2.97 -35.21
N ASP A 370 -3.31 2.02 -34.61
CA ASP A 370 -2.92 0.78 -35.30
C ASP A 370 -3.80 -0.44 -34.98
N MET A 371 -4.91 -0.29 -34.25
CA MET A 371 -5.90 -1.37 -34.00
C MET A 371 -7.28 -1.13 -34.60
N GLU A 372 -7.43 -0.14 -35.50
CA GLU A 372 -8.72 0.14 -36.17
C GLU A 372 -8.93 -0.73 -37.43
N ASN A 373 -8.38 -1.94 -37.46
CA ASN A 373 -8.74 -2.92 -38.47
C ASN A 373 -8.79 -4.34 -37.88
N PRO A 374 -9.87 -4.71 -37.16
CA PRO A 374 -10.10 -6.11 -36.88
C PRO A 374 -10.39 -6.79 -38.23
N LYS A 375 -9.40 -7.52 -38.74
CA LYS A 375 -9.68 -8.56 -39.74
C LYS A 375 -10.81 -9.43 -39.17
N PRO A 376 -11.88 -9.71 -39.93
CA PRO A 376 -12.98 -10.51 -39.41
C PRO A 376 -12.42 -11.86 -38.98
N ILE A 377 -12.57 -12.16 -37.70
CA ILE A 377 -12.36 -13.49 -37.16
C ILE A 377 -13.42 -14.35 -37.83
N ALA A 378 -13.00 -15.19 -38.76
CA ALA A 378 -13.84 -16.22 -39.35
C ALA A 378 -14.46 -17.03 -38.21
N GLU A 379 -15.78 -17.21 -38.27
CA GLU A 379 -16.57 -18.05 -37.37
C GLU A 379 -15.85 -19.37 -37.14
N VAL A 380 -15.31 -19.55 -35.93
CA VAL A 380 -14.97 -20.88 -35.43
C VAL A 380 -16.29 -21.57 -35.16
N GLU A 381 -16.65 -22.39 -36.13
CA GLU A 381 -17.72 -23.37 -36.14
C GLU A 381 -17.97 -23.97 -34.75
N ARG A 382 -19.24 -23.94 -34.33
CA ARG A 382 -19.72 -24.47 -33.05
C ARG A 382 -19.31 -25.94 -32.90
N ALA A 383 -18.39 -26.23 -31.99
CA ALA A 383 -18.21 -27.58 -31.48
C ALA A 383 -19.49 -28.01 -30.70
N PRO A 384 -20.00 -29.24 -30.89
CA PRO A 384 -21.25 -29.68 -30.31
C PRO A 384 -21.12 -29.91 -28.79
N ARG A 385 -22.24 -29.64 -28.09
CA ARG A 385 -22.43 -29.87 -26.66
C ARG A 385 -22.06 -31.31 -26.30
N LEU A 386 -21.05 -31.48 -25.44
CA LEU A 386 -20.78 -32.72 -24.73
C LEU A 386 -21.97 -33.04 -23.82
N ILE A 387 -22.70 -34.08 -24.19
CA ILE A 387 -23.77 -34.72 -23.42
C ILE A 387 -23.12 -35.43 -22.23
N LEU A 388 -23.63 -35.18 -21.02
CA LEU A 388 -23.40 -36.05 -19.86
C LEU A 388 -23.90 -37.46 -20.21
N GLY A 389 -22.96 -38.37 -20.45
CA GLY A 389 -23.24 -39.79 -20.63
C GLY A 389 -23.70 -40.41 -19.31
N ARG A 390 -24.98 -40.76 -19.27
CA ARG A 390 -25.58 -41.73 -18.37
C ARG A 390 -24.95 -43.09 -18.66
N TYR A 391 -24.27 -43.67 -17.69
CA TYR A 391 -23.78 -45.04 -17.75
C TYR A 391 -24.99 -45.92 -17.35
N ASP A 392 -25.72 -46.42 -18.35
CA ASP A 392 -26.63 -47.54 -18.18
C ASP A 392 -25.79 -48.82 -18.33
N SER A 393 -25.74 -49.62 -17.28
CA SER A 393 -25.18 -50.98 -17.25
C SER A 393 -26.29 -51.95 -16.89
N GLU A 394 -26.86 -52.57 -17.91
CA GLU A 394 -27.62 -53.84 -17.95
C GLU A 394 -26.77 -54.72 -18.88
N ASP A 395 -26.45 -55.99 -18.68
CA ASP A 395 -26.78 -57.05 -17.73
C ASP A 395 -25.64 -58.08 -17.84
N GLU A 396 -25.34 -58.82 -16.78
CA GLU A 396 -24.96 -60.26 -16.79
C GLU A 396 -24.53 -60.64 -15.36
N ASP A 397 -25.46 -61.20 -14.59
CA ASP A 397 -25.22 -62.19 -13.54
C ASP A 397 -26.57 -62.57 -12.89
N GLU A 398 -27.26 -63.56 -13.45
CA GLU A 398 -28.23 -64.38 -12.70
C GLU A 398 -28.33 -65.78 -13.32
N ASP A 399 -27.55 -66.70 -12.76
CA ASP A 399 -27.68 -68.15 -12.91
C ASP A 399 -28.22 -68.69 -11.58
N ASP A 400 -29.51 -69.10 -11.55
CA ASP A 400 -29.92 -70.33 -10.87
C ASP A 400 -31.33 -70.77 -11.28
N GLY A 401 -31.45 -72.04 -11.70
CA GLY A 401 -32.63 -72.85 -11.39
C GLY A 401 -33.59 -73.26 -12.51
N ARG A 402 -33.36 -74.50 -13.00
CA ARG A 402 -34.35 -75.53 -13.40
C ARG A 402 -34.96 -75.49 -14.82
N LEU A 403 -34.52 -76.39 -15.71
CA LEU A 403 -35.05 -77.77 -15.92
C LEU A 403 -34.54 -78.38 -17.24
N ALA A 404 -34.19 -79.67 -17.16
CA ALA A 404 -33.79 -80.63 -18.21
C ALA A 404 -34.76 -80.67 -19.43
N PRO A 405 -34.41 -81.27 -20.61
CA PRO A 405 -34.06 -82.71 -20.70
C PRO A 405 -33.10 -83.16 -21.87
N THR A 406 -32.38 -84.29 -21.65
CA THR A 406 -31.99 -85.41 -22.59
C THR A 406 -31.33 -85.08 -23.96
N ILE A 407 -30.31 -85.76 -24.53
CA ILE A 407 -30.09 -87.19 -24.85
C ILE A 407 -28.62 -87.35 -25.35
N ALA A 408 -28.05 -88.55 -25.08
CA ALA A 408 -26.88 -89.23 -25.69
C ALA A 408 -25.50 -88.97 -25.10
#